data_AF-Q6PYV4-F1
#
_entry.id   AF-Q6PYV4-F1
#
_cell.length_a   1.000
_cell.length_b   1.000
_cell.length_c   1.000
_cell.angle_alpha   90.00
_cell.angle_beta   90.00
_cell.angle_gamma   90.00
#
_symmetry.space_group_name_H-M   'P 1'
#
loop_
_entity.id
_entity.type
_entity.pdbx_description
1 polymer ?
#
loop_
_entity_poly.entity_id
_entity_poly.type
_entity_poly.pdbx_seq_one_letter_code
_entity_poly.pdbx_strand_id
1 'polypeptide(L)'
;MFKMRIINLVNISTVLLLINLLQTKSRLVGKENGFMLTVSIYGAQLSDKMTSVPVSWTIDYEDPEKSAFKKLVTDSCDTFSEYVKSQIPKGSVDGQCTSHIFQRPGSGSGVSISLTLSFIYVDVTQPDTVALKTELEKHFANFVTIHSHKITQAQFRINQKAIVIPTGDKDAIDGSKWKIIAIIALVALAIVVIGGFIYICVK
;
A
#
# COMPACT_ATOMS: atom_id res chain seq x y z
N MET A 1 -42.72 31.09 -21.82
CA MET A 1 -41.80 30.69 -20.73
C MET A 1 -41.86 29.18 -20.44
N PHE A 2 -41.85 28.32 -21.46
CA PHE A 2 -41.92 26.84 -21.33
C PHE A 2 -40.63 26.12 -21.79
N LYS A 3 -39.66 26.85 -22.36
CA LYS A 3 -38.44 26.28 -22.96
C LYS A 3 -37.39 25.86 -21.91
N MET A 4 -37.39 26.48 -20.74
CA MET A 4 -36.40 26.23 -19.68
C MET A 4 -36.73 24.99 -18.82
N ARG A 5 -38.00 24.55 -18.77
CA ARG A 5 -38.41 23.39 -17.96
C ARG A 5 -38.11 22.04 -18.62
N ILE A 6 -38.12 21.98 -19.95
CA ILE A 6 -37.88 20.74 -20.71
C ILE A 6 -36.38 20.37 -20.70
N ILE A 7 -35.48 21.35 -20.80
CA ILE A 7 -34.02 21.10 -20.78
C ILE A 7 -33.59 20.47 -19.44
N ASN A 8 -34.18 20.90 -18.33
CA ASN A 8 -33.85 20.34 -17.02
C ASN A 8 -34.36 18.90 -16.86
N LEU A 9 -35.53 18.57 -17.41
CA LEU A 9 -36.09 17.22 -17.33
C LEU A 9 -35.33 16.20 -18.21
N VAL A 10 -34.93 16.61 -19.42
CA VAL A 10 -34.13 15.78 -20.33
C VAL A 10 -32.77 15.50 -19.73
N ASN A 11 -32.15 16.50 -19.08
CA ASN A 11 -30.84 16.35 -18.44
C ASN A 11 -30.89 15.46 -17.19
N ILE A 12 -31.96 15.52 -16.41
CA ILE A 12 -32.18 14.62 -15.26
C ILE A 12 -32.43 13.18 -15.74
N SER A 13 -33.20 13.00 -16.82
CA SER A 13 -33.49 11.69 -17.40
C SER A 13 -32.25 11.00 -17.97
N THR A 14 -31.36 11.73 -18.67
CA THR A 14 -30.10 11.19 -19.18
C THR A 14 -29.12 10.84 -18.06
N VAL A 15 -29.06 11.65 -16.99
CA VAL A 15 -28.22 11.33 -15.81
C VAL A 15 -28.74 10.08 -15.09
N LEU A 16 -30.05 9.92 -14.92
CA LEU A 16 -30.65 8.71 -14.35
C LEU A 16 -30.39 7.47 -15.21
N LEU A 17 -30.43 7.60 -16.54
CA LEU A 17 -30.11 6.52 -17.48
C LEU A 17 -28.63 6.14 -17.41
N LEU A 18 -27.72 7.12 -17.29
CA LEU A 18 -26.28 6.90 -17.08
C LEU A 18 -26.00 6.21 -15.74
N ILE A 19 -26.69 6.57 -14.66
CA ILE A 19 -26.58 5.90 -13.36
C ILE A 19 -27.09 4.47 -13.47
N ASN A 20 -28.23 4.23 -14.13
CA ASN A 20 -28.75 2.88 -14.34
C ASN A 20 -27.83 2.04 -15.24
N LEU A 21 -27.21 2.62 -16.27
CA LEU A 21 -26.22 1.96 -17.13
C LEU A 21 -24.92 1.64 -16.36
N LEU A 22 -24.49 2.52 -15.45
CA LEU A 22 -23.36 2.28 -14.53
C LEU A 22 -23.69 1.17 -13.52
N GLN A 23 -24.91 1.16 -12.96
CA GLN A 23 -25.37 0.14 -12.01
C GLN A 23 -25.69 -1.22 -12.67
N THR A 24 -26.08 -1.24 -13.94
CA THR A 24 -26.28 -2.49 -14.69
C THR A 24 -24.96 -3.07 -15.20
N LYS A 25 -23.97 -2.25 -15.59
CA LYS A 25 -22.59 -2.72 -15.81
C LYS A 25 -21.94 -3.26 -14.53
N SER A 26 -22.26 -2.69 -13.36
CA SER A 26 -21.72 -3.21 -12.09
C SER A 26 -22.33 -4.56 -11.65
N ARG A 27 -23.36 -5.08 -12.35
CA ARG A 27 -23.94 -6.40 -12.07
C ARG A 27 -23.27 -7.57 -12.80
N LEU A 28 -22.41 -7.30 -13.79
CA LEU A 28 -21.59 -8.32 -14.47
C LEU A 28 -20.16 -8.41 -13.91
N VAL A 29 -19.95 -8.00 -12.66
CA VAL A 29 -18.66 -8.12 -11.99
C VAL A 29 -18.53 -9.54 -11.46
N GLY A 30 -17.78 -10.38 -12.17
CA GLY A 30 -17.32 -11.65 -11.63
C GLY A 30 -16.52 -11.40 -10.34
N LYS A 31 -16.65 -12.29 -9.36
CA LYS A 31 -15.81 -12.24 -8.15
C LYS A 31 -14.64 -13.18 -8.38
N GLU A 32 -13.43 -12.64 -8.43
CA GLU A 32 -12.22 -13.45 -8.33
C GLU A 32 -11.84 -13.57 -6.85
N ASN A 33 -11.44 -14.77 -6.45
CA ASN A 33 -10.96 -15.01 -5.09
C ASN A 33 -9.46 -14.75 -5.07
N GLY A 34 -9.04 -13.84 -4.19
CA GLY A 34 -7.64 -13.52 -3.98
C GLY A 34 -7.26 -13.64 -2.52
N PHE A 35 -5.99 -13.39 -2.23
CA PHE A 35 -5.54 -13.12 -0.88
C PHE A 35 -4.58 -11.94 -0.86
N MET A 36 -4.59 -11.24 0.26
CA MET A 36 -3.62 -10.20 0.58
C MET A 36 -2.57 -10.79 1.51
N LEU A 37 -1.31 -10.73 1.10
CA LEU A 37 -0.15 -11.00 1.91
C LEU A 37 0.35 -9.69 2.52
N THR A 38 0.37 -9.61 3.84
CA THR A 38 0.89 -8.45 4.57
C THR A 38 2.20 -8.82 5.25
N VAL A 39 3.25 -8.04 4.97
CA VAL A 39 4.57 -8.14 5.59
C VAL A 39 4.81 -6.88 6.41
N SER A 40 4.69 -7.00 7.73
CA SER A 40 5.06 -5.93 8.66
C SER A 40 6.51 -6.07 9.06
N ILE A 41 7.23 -4.96 8.96
CA ILE A 41 8.66 -4.85 9.21
C ILE A 41 8.84 -3.95 10.43
N TYR A 42 9.60 -4.42 11.41
CA TYR A 42 9.79 -3.72 12.68
C TYR A 42 11.25 -3.50 12.99
N GLY A 43 11.53 -2.36 13.64
CA GLY A 43 12.83 -2.05 14.22
C GLY A 43 13.96 -2.04 13.19
N ALA A 44 13.65 -1.79 11.92
CA ALA A 44 14.62 -1.96 10.87
C ALA A 44 15.64 -0.83 10.87
N GLN A 45 16.93 -1.15 10.79
CA GLN A 45 18.00 -0.16 10.76
C GLN A 45 18.44 0.11 9.33
N LEU A 46 18.58 1.40 9.01
CA LEU A 46 19.05 1.89 7.72
C LEU A 46 20.49 2.38 7.83
N SER A 47 21.32 1.93 6.91
CA SER A 47 22.67 2.45 6.72
C SER A 47 22.89 2.85 5.27
N ASP A 48 23.72 3.85 5.04
CA ASP A 48 24.22 4.15 3.70
C ASP A 48 24.87 2.90 3.10
N LYS A 49 24.51 2.56 1.86
CA LYS A 49 24.93 1.31 1.23
C LYS A 49 26.44 1.27 0.99
N MET A 50 27.05 2.40 0.62
CA MET A 50 28.45 2.47 0.21
C MET A 50 29.39 2.52 1.42
N THR A 51 29.04 3.32 2.42
CA THR A 51 29.88 3.60 3.59
C THR A 51 29.52 2.73 4.79
N SER A 52 28.36 2.07 4.77
CA SER A 52 27.77 1.35 5.92
C SER A 52 27.48 2.21 7.15
N VAL A 53 27.59 3.54 7.03
CA VAL A 53 27.31 4.48 8.12
C VAL A 53 25.80 4.49 8.38
N PRO A 54 25.32 4.34 9.63
CA PRO A 54 23.90 4.45 9.95
C PRO A 54 23.32 5.80 9.53
N VAL A 55 22.12 5.80 8.98
CA VAL A 55 21.37 7.03 8.69
C VAL A 55 21.16 7.77 10.00
N SER A 56 21.67 9.00 10.10
CA SER A 56 21.63 9.75 11.35
C SER A 56 20.24 10.28 11.64
N TRP A 57 19.78 10.12 12.88
CA TRP A 57 18.52 10.66 13.36
C TRP A 57 18.51 12.19 13.29
N THR A 58 17.41 12.75 12.79
CA THR A 58 17.12 14.19 12.84
C THR A 58 15.68 14.41 13.31
N ILE A 59 15.40 15.59 13.87
CA ILE A 59 14.03 15.96 14.30
C ILE A 59 13.06 16.06 13.11
N ASP A 60 13.55 16.27 11.89
CA ASP A 60 12.72 16.31 10.70
C ASP A 60 12.04 14.97 10.40
N TYR A 61 12.54 13.85 10.95
CA TYR A 61 11.89 12.55 10.84
C TYR A 61 10.70 12.36 11.81
N GLU A 62 10.43 13.33 12.67
CA GLU A 62 9.24 13.34 13.55
C GLU A 62 8.02 13.95 12.85
N ASP A 63 8.23 14.74 11.78
CA ASP A 63 7.17 15.45 11.06
C ASP A 63 6.97 14.85 9.65
N PRO A 64 5.84 14.15 9.42
CA PRO A 64 5.53 13.55 8.12
C PRO A 64 5.47 14.52 6.95
N GLU A 65 5.29 15.82 7.21
CA GLU A 65 5.22 16.83 6.15
C GLU A 65 6.59 17.25 5.62
N LYS A 66 7.67 16.97 6.36
CA LYS A 66 9.04 17.32 5.98
C LYS A 66 9.50 16.53 4.76
N SER A 67 10.24 17.21 3.88
CA SER A 67 10.85 16.58 2.71
C SER A 67 11.84 15.47 3.08
N ALA A 68 12.59 15.64 4.18
CA ALA A 68 13.51 14.62 4.68
C ALA A 68 12.78 13.33 5.07
N PHE A 69 11.65 13.43 5.77
CA PHE A 69 10.78 12.30 6.09
C PHE A 69 10.26 11.62 4.83
N LYS A 70 9.60 12.38 3.95
CA LYS A 70 8.99 11.85 2.71
C LYS A 70 10.04 11.13 1.83
N LYS A 71 11.22 11.72 1.67
CA LYS A 71 12.32 11.11 0.91
C LYS A 71 12.78 9.80 1.54
N LEU A 72 13.01 9.76 2.85
CA LEU A 72 13.45 8.55 3.52
C LEU A 72 12.38 7.46 3.48
N VAL A 73 11.09 7.82 3.55
CA VAL A 73 9.97 6.89 3.36
C VAL A 73 9.98 6.30 1.96
N THR A 74 10.10 7.13 0.91
CA THR A 74 10.17 6.64 -0.48
C THR A 74 11.33 5.66 -0.67
N ASP A 75 12.55 6.07 -0.30
CA ASP A 75 13.74 5.22 -0.43
C ASP A 75 13.60 3.91 0.36
N SER A 76 13.02 3.97 1.57
CA SER A 76 12.81 2.78 2.41
C SER A 76 11.75 1.87 1.81
N CYS A 77 10.60 2.41 1.42
CA CYS A 77 9.51 1.66 0.81
C CYS A 77 9.98 0.95 -0.45
N ASP A 78 10.74 1.62 -1.31
CA ASP A 78 11.26 1.02 -2.54
C ASP A 78 12.25 -0.11 -2.23
N THR A 79 13.22 0.14 -1.33
CA THR A 79 14.20 -0.87 -0.88
C THR A 79 13.52 -2.12 -0.31
N PHE A 80 12.59 -1.95 0.65
CA PHE A 80 11.91 -3.06 1.28
C PHE A 80 10.94 -3.77 0.33
N SER A 81 10.29 -3.03 -0.57
CA SER A 81 9.42 -3.62 -1.57
C SER A 81 10.20 -4.46 -2.57
N GLU A 82 11.34 -3.96 -3.05
CA GLU A 82 12.24 -4.70 -3.93
C GLU A 82 12.73 -5.99 -3.25
N TYR A 83 13.18 -5.86 -1.99
CA TYR A 83 13.63 -7.01 -1.21
C TYR A 83 12.52 -8.05 -1.01
N VAL A 84 11.37 -7.66 -0.46
CA VAL A 84 10.30 -8.60 -0.16
C VAL A 84 9.76 -9.23 -1.45
N LYS A 85 9.63 -8.45 -2.54
CA LYS A 85 9.26 -8.99 -3.86
C LYS A 85 10.20 -10.07 -4.37
N SER A 86 11.50 -9.98 -4.04
CA SER A 86 12.48 -11.00 -4.43
C SER A 86 12.30 -12.34 -3.70
N GLN A 87 11.60 -12.35 -2.57
CA GLN A 87 11.44 -13.52 -1.70
C GLN A 87 10.03 -14.14 -1.75
N ILE A 88 9.00 -13.34 -2.08
CA ILE A 88 7.62 -13.82 -2.17
C ILE A 88 7.33 -14.49 -3.52
N PRO A 89 6.27 -15.31 -3.63
CA PRO A 89 5.84 -15.88 -4.91
C PRO A 89 5.57 -14.81 -5.97
N LYS A 90 5.86 -15.13 -7.23
CA LYS A 90 5.52 -14.28 -8.38
C LYS A 90 4.00 -14.17 -8.56
N GLY A 91 3.56 -13.14 -9.28
CA GLY A 91 2.14 -12.95 -9.63
C GLY A 91 1.36 -12.02 -8.69
N SER A 92 2.04 -11.37 -7.73
CA SER A 92 1.43 -10.30 -6.94
C SER A 92 1.32 -9.00 -7.72
N VAL A 93 0.27 -8.23 -7.46
CA VAL A 93 0.25 -6.78 -7.76
C VAL A 93 1.28 -6.05 -6.89
N ASP A 94 1.86 -4.97 -7.42
CA ASP A 94 2.88 -4.16 -6.74
C ASP A 94 2.52 -3.86 -5.28
N GLY A 95 3.47 -4.14 -4.37
CA GLY A 95 3.26 -4.04 -2.93
C GLY A 95 2.99 -2.61 -2.47
N GLN A 96 1.88 -2.38 -1.77
CA GLN A 96 1.58 -1.08 -1.17
C GLN A 96 2.38 -0.91 0.12
N CYS A 97 3.16 0.16 0.21
CA CYS A 97 3.89 0.53 1.42
C CYS A 97 3.07 1.51 2.29
N THR A 98 2.84 1.17 3.55
CA THR A 98 1.99 1.92 4.49
C THR A 98 2.58 1.88 5.91
N SER A 99 1.98 2.65 6.83
CA SER A 99 2.29 2.63 8.26
C SER A 99 3.78 2.84 8.58
N HIS A 100 4.42 3.75 7.85
CA HIS A 100 5.83 4.08 8.01
C HIS A 100 6.02 4.97 9.24
N ILE A 101 6.82 4.50 10.20
CA ILE A 101 7.12 5.21 11.45
C ILE A 101 8.63 5.17 11.64
N PHE A 102 9.24 6.34 11.80
CA PHE A 102 10.63 6.46 12.22
C PHE A 102 10.71 6.60 13.74
N GLN A 103 11.68 5.91 14.32
CA GLN A 103 11.95 5.93 15.75
C GLN A 103 13.43 6.18 15.96
N ARG A 104 13.73 7.00 16.97
CA ARG A 104 15.08 7.06 17.51
C ARG A 104 15.36 5.74 18.22
N PRO A 105 16.44 5.01 17.88
CA PRO A 105 16.81 3.80 18.58
C PRO A 105 17.13 4.15 20.04
N GLY A 106 16.79 3.24 20.97
CA GLY A 106 17.03 3.44 22.41
C GLY A 106 18.51 3.64 22.76
N SER A 107 19.43 3.20 21.90
CA SER A 107 20.84 3.53 21.94
C SER A 107 21.39 3.75 20.52
N GLY A 108 22.24 4.76 20.33
CA GLY A 108 22.85 5.10 19.04
C GLY A 108 22.24 6.31 18.32
N SER A 109 22.86 6.70 17.21
CA SER A 109 22.44 7.84 16.37
C SER A 109 21.64 7.44 15.14
N GLY A 110 21.40 6.14 14.92
CA GLY A 110 20.75 5.64 13.71
C GLY A 110 19.26 5.98 13.63
N VAL A 111 18.64 5.78 12.46
CA VAL A 111 17.18 5.76 12.30
C VAL A 111 16.70 4.32 12.34
N SER A 112 15.67 4.05 13.13
CA SER A 112 14.91 2.81 13.05
C SER A 112 13.58 3.06 12.33
N ILE A 113 13.20 2.20 11.39
CA ILE A 113 11.93 2.27 10.67
C ILE A 113 11.08 1.05 10.94
N SER A 114 9.78 1.27 11.12
CA SER A 114 8.76 0.24 10.99
C SER A 114 7.84 0.59 9.83
N LEU A 115 7.48 -0.39 9.00
CA LEU A 115 6.59 -0.19 7.86
C LEU A 115 5.79 -1.46 7.55
N THR A 116 4.75 -1.35 6.75
CA THR A 116 3.95 -2.50 6.30
C THR A 116 3.83 -2.52 4.79
N LEU A 117 4.16 -3.66 4.19
CA LEU A 117 3.96 -3.95 2.77
C LEU A 117 2.75 -4.87 2.58
N SER A 118 1.90 -4.58 1.60
CA SER A 118 0.74 -5.41 1.26
C SER A 118 0.75 -5.80 -0.21
N PHE A 119 0.70 -7.10 -0.49
CA PHE A 119 0.72 -7.69 -1.84
C PHE A 119 -0.58 -8.44 -2.09
N ILE A 120 -1.19 -8.20 -3.26
CA ILE A 120 -2.46 -8.85 -3.64
C ILE A 120 -2.16 -9.94 -4.67
N TYR A 121 -2.67 -11.13 -4.42
CA TYR A 121 -2.60 -12.28 -5.32
C TYR A 121 -4.00 -12.66 -5.79
N VAL A 122 -4.09 -12.99 -7.08
CA VAL A 122 -5.29 -13.53 -7.72
C VAL A 122 -4.97 -14.96 -8.17
N ASP A 123 -5.77 -15.94 -7.76
CA ASP A 123 -5.63 -17.34 -8.19
C ASP A 123 -4.24 -17.97 -7.95
N VAL A 124 -3.54 -17.57 -6.89
CA VAL A 124 -2.25 -18.17 -6.46
C VAL A 124 -2.43 -18.89 -5.13
N THR A 125 -1.68 -19.98 -4.94
CA THR A 125 -1.59 -20.69 -3.66
C THR A 125 -0.98 -19.78 -2.59
N GLN A 126 -1.60 -19.75 -1.41
CA GLN A 126 -1.07 -19.01 -0.27
C GLN A 126 0.32 -19.56 0.12
N PRO A 127 1.34 -18.69 0.29
CA PRO A 127 2.66 -19.14 0.71
C PRO A 127 2.62 -19.60 2.17
N ASP A 128 3.52 -20.51 2.54
CA ASP A 128 3.77 -20.82 3.95
C ASP A 128 4.38 -19.60 4.64
N THR A 129 3.62 -19.00 5.57
CA THR A 129 4.03 -17.78 6.28
C THR A 129 5.22 -17.99 7.21
N VAL A 130 5.42 -19.20 7.75
CA VAL A 130 6.55 -19.50 8.65
C VAL A 130 7.83 -19.67 7.85
N ALA A 131 7.75 -20.42 6.75
CA ALA A 131 8.86 -20.57 5.82
C ALA A 131 9.27 -19.22 5.22
N LEU A 132 8.30 -18.43 4.74
CA LEU A 132 8.57 -17.11 4.16
C LEU A 132 9.20 -16.14 5.16
N LYS A 133 8.75 -16.15 6.43
CA LYS A 133 9.36 -15.33 7.48
C LYS A 133 10.83 -15.71 7.66
N THR A 134 11.12 -17.00 7.71
CA THR A 134 12.48 -17.52 7.89
C THR A 134 13.39 -17.11 6.73
N GLU A 135 12.90 -17.17 5.49
CA GLU A 135 13.63 -16.70 4.31
C GLU A 135 13.90 -15.18 4.36
N LEU A 136 12.90 -14.38 4.74
CA LEU A 136 13.07 -12.94 4.92
C LEU A 136 14.12 -12.61 5.99
N GLU A 137 14.12 -13.30 7.13
CA GLU A 137 15.08 -13.07 8.22
C GLU A 137 16.50 -13.52 7.85
N LYS A 138 16.65 -14.57 7.03
CA LYS A 138 17.94 -15.12 6.64
C LYS A 138 18.64 -14.31 5.55
N HIS A 139 17.89 -13.74 4.61
CA HIS A 139 18.45 -13.20 3.37
C HIS A 139 18.56 -11.67 3.33
N PHE A 140 17.91 -10.92 4.24
CA PHE A 140 17.83 -9.45 4.12
C PHE A 140 19.20 -8.77 4.23
N ALA A 141 20.08 -9.25 5.10
CA ALA A 141 21.38 -8.63 5.35
C ALA A 141 22.31 -8.68 4.12
N ASN A 142 22.06 -9.64 3.21
CA ASN A 142 22.84 -9.85 1.98
C ASN A 142 22.14 -9.28 0.75
N PHE A 143 20.97 -8.65 0.90
CA PHE A 143 20.24 -8.12 -0.22
C PHE A 143 20.96 -6.93 -0.86
N VAL A 144 21.23 -7.04 -2.15
CA VAL A 144 21.84 -5.97 -2.95
C VAL A 144 20.73 -5.14 -3.55
N THR A 145 20.59 -3.91 -3.09
CA THR A 145 19.64 -2.94 -3.65
C THR A 145 20.35 -1.90 -4.50
N ILE A 146 19.64 -1.34 -5.48
CA ILE A 146 20.10 -0.18 -6.26
C ILE A 146 19.97 1.13 -5.48
N HIS A 147 19.14 1.15 -4.42
CA HIS A 147 18.89 2.33 -3.61
C HIS A 147 20.10 2.74 -2.75
N SER A 148 20.04 3.95 -2.17
CA SER A 148 21.11 4.56 -1.40
C SER A 148 21.33 3.91 -0.03
N HIS A 149 20.32 3.22 0.49
CA HIS A 149 20.36 2.62 1.83
C HIS A 149 20.30 1.10 1.75
N LYS A 150 20.94 0.42 2.71
CA LYS A 150 20.80 -1.02 2.94
C LYS A 150 20.15 -1.30 4.29
N ILE A 151 19.59 -2.50 4.42
CA ILE A 151 18.92 -2.99 5.62
C ILE A 151 19.93 -3.78 6.44
N THR A 152 20.28 -3.32 7.63
CA THR A 152 21.28 -3.99 8.49
C THR A 152 20.66 -4.83 9.59
N GLN A 153 19.44 -4.49 10.00
CA GLN A 153 18.65 -5.24 10.96
C GLN A 153 17.18 -5.07 10.59
N ALA A 154 16.37 -6.11 10.77
CA ALA A 154 14.91 -6.04 10.63
C ALA A 154 14.26 -7.24 11.32
N GLN A 155 13.01 -7.07 11.75
CA GLN A 155 12.13 -8.18 12.17
C GLN A 155 10.91 -8.22 11.28
N PHE A 156 10.45 -9.42 10.94
CA PHE A 156 9.33 -9.61 10.02
C PHE A 156 8.16 -10.31 10.70
N ARG A 157 6.95 -9.81 10.42
CA ARG A 157 5.69 -10.50 10.72
C ARG A 157 4.88 -10.63 9.44
N ILE A 158 4.44 -11.85 9.16
CA ILE A 158 3.68 -12.18 7.97
C ILE A 158 2.25 -12.52 8.37
N ASN A 159 1.29 -11.91 7.69
CA ASN A 159 -0.12 -12.22 7.83
C ASN A 159 -0.75 -12.41 6.45
N GLN A 160 -1.83 -13.17 6.39
CA GLN A 160 -2.60 -13.39 5.17
C GLN A 160 -4.08 -13.18 5.44
N LYS A 161 -4.78 -12.63 4.45
CA LYS A 161 -6.22 -12.42 4.51
C LYS A 161 -6.86 -12.73 3.16
N ALA A 162 -7.86 -13.59 3.13
CA ALA A 162 -8.66 -13.80 1.93
C ALA A 162 -9.40 -12.51 1.55
N ILE A 163 -9.42 -12.18 0.26
CA ILE A 163 -10.08 -10.99 -0.26
C ILE A 163 -10.89 -11.35 -1.51
N VAL A 164 -11.97 -10.59 -1.74
CA VAL A 164 -12.77 -10.70 -2.97
C VAL A 164 -12.39 -9.55 -3.87
N ILE A 165 -11.94 -9.85 -5.09
CA ILE A 165 -11.51 -8.85 -6.06
C ILE A 165 -12.64 -8.64 -7.06
N PRO A 166 -13.17 -7.41 -7.20
CA PRO A 166 -14.19 -7.11 -8.20
C PRO A 166 -13.56 -7.13 -9.61
N THR A 167 -13.98 -8.06 -10.48
CA THR A 167 -13.56 -8.03 -11.90
C THR A 167 -14.40 -7.03 -12.70
N GLY A 168 -13.86 -5.85 -12.96
CA GLY A 168 -14.40 -4.94 -13.97
C GLY A 168 -13.59 -5.02 -15.26
N ASP A 169 -14.17 -5.62 -16.30
CA ASP A 169 -13.69 -5.76 -17.70
C ASP A 169 -12.19 -6.04 -17.90
N LYS A 170 -11.90 -7.28 -18.32
CA LYS A 170 -10.57 -7.83 -18.63
C LYS A 170 -9.86 -7.20 -19.84
N ASP A 171 -10.47 -6.23 -20.50
CA ASP A 171 -9.84 -5.44 -21.58
C ASP A 171 -9.16 -4.15 -21.07
N ALA A 172 -9.24 -3.86 -19.76
CA ALA A 172 -8.60 -2.71 -19.13
C ALA A 172 -7.32 -3.10 -18.34
N ILE A 173 -6.65 -4.19 -18.69
CA ILE A 173 -5.50 -4.70 -17.94
C ILE A 173 -4.28 -3.76 -18.00
N ASP A 174 -4.17 -2.91 -19.03
CA ASP A 174 -3.17 -1.83 -19.05
C ASP A 174 -3.60 -0.58 -18.25
N GLY A 175 -4.90 -0.44 -17.96
CA GLY A 175 -5.47 0.61 -17.08
C GLY A 175 -5.60 0.19 -15.61
N SER A 176 -5.19 -1.04 -15.27
CA SER A 176 -5.42 -1.71 -13.99
C SER A 176 -4.79 -1.00 -12.78
N LYS A 177 -3.60 -0.40 -12.96
CA LYS A 177 -2.92 0.34 -11.88
C LYS A 177 -3.79 1.47 -11.32
N TRP A 178 -4.44 2.24 -12.19
CA TRP A 178 -5.24 3.41 -11.77
C TRP A 178 -6.55 3.03 -11.10
N LYS A 179 -7.19 1.94 -11.52
CA LYS A 179 -8.43 1.45 -10.89
C LYS A 179 -8.19 0.83 -9.51
N ILE A 180 -7.09 0.09 -9.34
CA ILE A 180 -6.71 -0.45 -8.03
C ILE A 180 -6.32 0.68 -7.07
N ILE A 181 -5.54 1.67 -7.54
CA ILE A 181 -5.23 2.89 -6.77
C ILE A 181 -6.52 3.63 -6.38
N ALA A 182 -7.50 3.74 -7.28
CA ALA A 182 -8.77 4.40 -6.98
C ALA A 182 -9.59 3.65 -5.91
N ILE A 183 -9.65 2.32 -5.94
CA ILE A 183 -10.34 1.52 -4.92
C ILE A 183 -9.64 1.66 -3.56
N ILE A 184 -8.31 1.63 -3.55
CA ILE A 184 -7.51 1.77 -2.32
C ILE A 184 -7.65 3.19 -1.74
N ALA A 185 -7.62 4.23 -2.57
CA ALA A 185 -7.86 5.60 -2.16
C ALA A 185 -9.27 5.77 -1.57
N LEU A 186 -10.28 5.11 -2.13
CA LEU A 186 -11.66 5.18 -1.67
C LEU A 186 -11.86 4.48 -0.31
N VAL A 187 -11.16 3.37 -0.07
CA VAL A 187 -11.15 2.69 1.23
C VAL A 187 -10.42 3.53 2.30
N ALA A 188 -9.28 4.14 1.94
CA ALA A 188 -8.56 5.03 2.85
C ALA A 188 -9.40 6.28 3.20
N LEU A 189 -10.09 6.87 2.21
CA LEU A 189 -10.97 8.01 2.42
C LEU A 189 -12.16 7.66 3.34
N ALA A 190 -12.75 6.47 3.18
CA ALA A 190 -13.84 6.00 4.03
C ALA A 190 -13.40 5.84 5.50
N ILE A 191 -12.18 5.34 5.74
CA ILE A 191 -11.62 5.21 7.09
C ILE A 191 -11.37 6.59 7.72
N VAL A 192 -10.88 7.56 6.94
CA VAL A 192 -10.67 8.94 7.40
C VAL A 192 -11.99 9.67 7.66
N VAL A 193 -13.02 9.46 6.84
CA VAL A 193 -14.34 10.06 7.04
C VAL A 193 -15.03 9.49 8.28
N ILE A 194 -14.94 8.18 8.50
CA ILE A 194 -15.53 7.54 9.70
C ILE A 194 -14.74 7.93 10.96
N GLY A 195 -13.39 7.93 10.91
CA GLY A 195 -12.55 8.37 12.02
C GLY A 195 -12.69 9.87 12.34
N GLY A 196 -12.85 10.71 11.32
CA GLY A 196 -13.08 12.15 11.45
C GLY A 196 -14.47 12.47 11.99
N PHE A 197 -15.51 11.71 11.60
CA PHE A 197 -16.85 11.86 12.18
C PHE A 197 -16.87 11.50 13.68
N ILE A 198 -16.13 10.45 14.09
CA ILE A 198 -16.02 10.09 15.51
C ILE A 198 -15.29 11.20 16.29
N TYR A 199 -14.26 11.83 15.70
CA TYR A 199 -13.53 12.91 16.37
C TYR A 199 -14.35 14.20 16.51
N ILE A 200 -15.24 14.51 15.55
CA ILE A 200 -16.13 15.69 15.61
C ILE A 200 -17.31 15.46 16.56
N CYS A 201 -17.78 14.22 16.74
CA CYS A 201 -18.88 13.92 17.67
C CYS A 201 -18.44 13.74 19.15
N VAL A 202 -17.14 13.71 19.44
CA VAL A 202 -16.59 13.51 20.80
C VAL A 202 -15.98 14.82 21.37
N LYS A 203 -16.22 15.96 20.72
CA LYS A 203 -15.81 17.28 21.19
C LYS A 203 -17.00 18.23 21.23
#